data_AF-A0A9E8N4I8-F1
#
_entry.id   AF-A0A9E8N4I8-F1
#
_cell.length_a   1.000
_cell.length_b   1.000
_cell.length_c   1.000
_cell.angle_alpha   90.00
_cell.angle_beta   90.00
_cell.angle_gamma   90.00
#
_symmetry.space_group_name_H-M   'P 1'
#
loop_
_entity.id
_entity.type
_entity.pdbx_description
1 polymer ?
#
loop_
_entity_poly.entity_id
_entity_poly.type
_entity_poly.pdbx_seq_one_letter_code
_entity_poly.pdbx_strand_id
1 'polypeptide(L)' 'MTLGYWKQLEETKETFKNGWLYTGNVGRVDEDSYTILLIARKIWS' A
#
# COMPACT_ATOMS: atom_id res chain seq x y z
N MET A 1 9.24 -6.84 -7.79
CA MET A 1 7.88 -6.93 -7.19
C MET A 1 7.83 -8.17 -6.32
N THR A 2 7.24 -8.09 -5.12
CA THR A 2 7.07 -9.24 -4.21
C THR A 2 5.75 -9.97 -4.50
N LEU A 3 5.68 -11.28 -4.18
CA LEU A 3 4.45 -12.08 -4.28
C LEU A 3 3.50 -11.87 -3.10
N GLY A 4 3.92 -11.15 -2.05
CA GLY A 4 3.17 -10.95 -0.82
C GLY A 4 4.00 -11.21 0.43
N TYR A 5 3.32 -11.48 1.53
CA TYR A 5 3.94 -11.78 2.81
C TYR A 5 4.15 -13.29 2.96
N TRP A 6 5.34 -13.68 3.42
CA TRP A 6 5.67 -15.10 3.62
C TRP A 6 4.76 -15.74 4.67
N LYS A 7 4.11 -16.85 4.31
CA LYS A 7 3.15 -17.60 5.15
C LYS A 7 1.93 -16.80 5.64
N GLN A 8 1.64 -15.66 5.04
CA GLN A 8 0.55 -14.75 5.42
C GLN A 8 -0.37 -14.52 4.22
N LEU A 9 -1.16 -15.55 3.91
CA LEU A 9 -1.99 -15.61 2.70
C LEU A 9 -3.15 -14.63 2.74
N GLU A 10 -3.76 -14.43 3.91
CA GLU A 10 -4.91 -13.52 4.06
C GLU A 10 -4.46 -12.06 3.96
N GLU A 11 -3.39 -11.69 4.65
CA GLU A 11 -2.79 -10.35 4.58
C GLU A 11 -2.31 -10.03 3.15
N THR A 12 -1.78 -11.04 2.44
CA THR A 12 -1.41 -10.90 1.02
C THR A 12 -2.63 -10.60 0.15
N LYS A 13 -3.73 -11.33 0.31
CA LYS A 13 -4.98 -11.07 -0.44
C LYS A 13 -5.55 -9.68 -0.12
N GLU A 14 -5.47 -9.24 1.13
CA GLU A 14 -5.95 -7.91 1.51
C GLU A 14 -5.09 -6.77 0.95
N THR A 15 -3.79 -7.03 0.77
CA THR A 15 -2.82 -6.05 0.27
C THR A 15 -2.90 -5.85 -1.24
N PHE A 16 -3.33 -6.87 -1.98
CA PHE A 16 -3.50 -6.80 -3.44
C PHE A 16 -4.98 -6.95 -3.81
N LYS A 17 -5.67 -5.84 -4.11
CA LYS A 17 -7.07 -5.87 -4.59
C LYS A 17 -7.15 -5.33 -6.01
N ASN A 18 -7.83 -6.08 -6.88
CA ASN A 18 -8.02 -5.70 -8.30
C ASN A 18 -6.70 -5.39 -9.05
N GLY A 19 -5.61 -6.05 -8.70
CA GLY A 19 -4.28 -5.82 -9.31
C GLY A 19 -3.51 -4.62 -8.75
N TRP A 20 -4.08 -3.90 -7.79
CA TRP A 20 -3.45 -2.74 -7.15
C TRP A 20 -2.89 -3.12 -5.77
N LEU A 21 -1.70 -2.60 -5.47
CA LEU A 21 -1.05 -2.71 -4.17
C LEU A 21 -1.58 -1.61 -3.24
N TYR A 22 -2.24 -2.01 -2.16
CA TYR A 22 -2.74 -1.11 -1.12
C TYR A 22 -1.67 -0.95 -0.04
N THR A 23 -0.86 0.11 -0.13
CA THR A 23 0.23 0.34 0.83
C THR A 23 -0.23 0.97 2.15
N GLY A 24 -1.52 1.33 2.28
CA GLY A 24 -2.03 2.08 3.42
C GLY A 24 -1.57 3.55 3.47
N ASN A 25 -0.95 4.05 2.40
CA ASN A 25 -0.51 5.44 2.27
C ASN A 25 -1.52 6.21 1.42
N VAL A 26 -1.70 7.49 1.72
CA VAL A 26 -2.48 8.40 0.87
C VAL A 26 -1.49 9.14 -0.02
N GLY A 27 -1.68 9.09 -1.34
CA GLY A 27 -0.82 9.77 -2.29
C GLY A 27 -1.58 10.84 -3.08
N ARG A 28 -0.92 11.96 -3.36
CA ARG A 28 -1.36 12.90 -4.41
C ARG A 28 -0.30 12.90 -5.50
N VAL A 29 -0.74 12.76 -6.75
CA VAL A 29 0.09 12.94 -7.94
C VAL A 29 -0.19 14.36 -8.47
N ASP A 30 0.86 15.14 -8.66
CA ASP A 30 0.77 16.44 -9.33
C ASP A 30 1.15 16.35 -10.82
N GLU A 31 0.91 17.43 -11.55
CA GLU A 31 1.11 17.52 -13.01
C GLU A 31 2.60 17.42 -13.40
N ASP A 32 3.51 17.67 -12.45
CA ASP A 32 4.96 17.60 -12.65
C ASP A 32 5.56 16.21 -12.36
N SER A 33 4.71 15.19 -12.27
CA SER A 33 5.08 13.78 -12.00
C SER A 33 5.69 13.53 -10.62
N TYR A 34 5.54 14.45 -9.66
CA TYR A 34 5.94 14.19 -8.28
C TYR A 34 4.83 13.45 -7.55
N THR A 35 5.19 12.33 -6.91
CA THR A 35 4.30 11.58 -6.04
C THR A 35 4.60 11.95 -4.60
N ILE A 36 3.68 12.66 -3.95
CA ILE A 36 3.77 12.93 -2.51
C ILE A 36 3.11 11.76 -1.78
N LEU A 37 3.92 10.95 -1.09
CA LEU A 37 3.45 9.82 -0.30
C LEU A 37 3.24 10.27 1.17
N LEU A 38 1.99 10.32 1.63
CA LEU A 38 1.68 10.54 3.04
C LEU A 38 1.52 9.18 3.74
N ILE A 39 2.39 8.93 4.71
CA ILE A 39 2.39 7.69 5.50
C ILE A 39 1.50 7.88 6.72
N ALA A 40 0.32 7.26 6.72
CA ALA A 40 -0.53 7.18 7.90
C ALA A 40 -0.02 6.04 8.79
N ARG A 41 0.76 6.37 9.83
CA ARG A 41 1.20 5.37 10.81
C ARG A 41 0.00 5.02 11.71
N LYS A 42 -0.59 3.84 11.52
CA LYS A 42 -1.62 3.33 12.44
C LYS A 42 -0.94 2.89 13.73
N ILE A 43 -0.97 3.77 14.74
CA ILE A 43 -0.61 3.41 16.12
C ILE A 43 -1.83 2.71 16.70
N TRP A 44 -1.72 1.41 17.01
CA TRP A 44 -2.71 0.71 17.82
C TRP A 44 -2.29 0.78 19.29
N SER A 45 -3.27 1.00 20.17
CA SER A 45 -3.19 0.67 21.61
C SER A 45 -3.50 -0.80 21.82
#